data_AF-A0A357GXV9-F1
#
_entry.id   AF-A0A357GXV9-F1
#
_cell.length_a   1.000
_cell.length_b   1.000
_cell.length_c   1.000
_cell.angle_alpha   90.00
_cell.angle_beta   90.00
_cell.angle_gamma   90.00
#
_symmetry.space_group_name_H-M   'P 1'
#
loop_
_entity.id
_entity.type
_entity.pdbx_description
1 polymer ?
#
loop_
_entity_poly.entity_id
_entity_poly.type
_entity_poly.pdbx_seq_one_letter_code
_entity_poly.pdbx_strand_id
1 'polypeptide(L)'
;MDFTTILQPKYWLSLTPAPLSSLSEKLLLAFFTMVFVVGIVLRFVERRKNISRFKARAFYLASQLGLTMGAVGLLIFFFSFENVRLFGARFWYLFWVIGVVVWLVYILRDYYKVSPKKLQNEEKRRQREKYLPKKKKK
;
A
#
# COMPACT_ATOMS: atom_id res chain seq x y z
N MET A 1 17.01 -5.35 -25.93
CA MET A 1 16.24 -5.58 -24.70
C MET A 1 14.92 -6.21 -25.12
N ASP A 2 14.78 -7.52 -24.93
CA ASP A 2 13.58 -8.24 -25.37
C ASP A 2 12.49 -8.15 -24.30
N PHE A 3 11.50 -7.27 -24.55
CA PHE A 3 10.33 -7.11 -23.68
C PHE A 3 9.43 -8.37 -23.66
N THR A 4 9.63 -9.28 -24.62
CA THR A 4 8.90 -10.54 -24.75
C THR A 4 9.24 -11.53 -23.63
N THR A 5 10.45 -11.46 -23.05
CA THR A 5 10.90 -12.35 -21.97
C THR A 5 10.19 -12.06 -20.65
N ILE A 6 9.78 -10.80 -20.42
CA ILE A 6 9.13 -10.32 -19.20
C ILE A 6 7.67 -10.79 -19.12
N LEU A 7 7.05 -11.04 -20.26
CA LEU A 7 5.65 -11.49 -20.40
C LEU A 7 5.49 -13.01 -20.33
N GLN A 8 6.59 -13.77 -20.36
CA GLN A 8 6.52 -15.23 -20.30
C GLN A 8 6.26 -15.71 -18.85
N PRO A 9 5.16 -16.44 -18.57
CA PRO A 9 4.88 -16.98 -17.23
C PRO A 9 6.02 -17.86 -16.70
N LYS A 10 6.73 -18.55 -17.60
CA LYS A 10 7.89 -19.39 -17.31
C LYS A 10 9.08 -18.61 -16.72
N TYR A 11 9.19 -17.31 -17.01
CA TYR A 11 10.20 -16.42 -16.44
C TYR A 11 9.94 -16.07 -14.97
N TRP A 12 8.67 -16.07 -14.57
CA TRP A 12 8.21 -15.80 -13.20
C TRP A 12 8.14 -17.06 -12.34
N LEU A 13 7.89 -18.21 -12.97
CA LEU A 13 7.73 -19.53 -12.34
C LEU A 13 9.02 -20.36 -12.28
N SER A 14 10.17 -19.82 -12.72
CA SER A 14 11.45 -20.52 -12.62
C SER A 14 12.04 -20.42 -11.20
N LEU A 15 12.33 -21.58 -10.59
CA LEU A 15 12.92 -21.68 -9.24
C LEU A 15 14.41 -21.32 -9.21
N THR A 16 15.07 -21.29 -10.37
CA THR A 16 16.48 -20.90 -10.55
C THR A 16 16.53 -19.66 -11.42
N PRO A 17 16.30 -18.47 -10.86
CA PRO A 17 16.45 -17.24 -11.62
C PRO A 17 17.90 -17.11 -12.09
N ALA A 18 18.11 -16.98 -13.41
CA ALA A 18 19.40 -16.49 -13.92
C ALA A 18 19.70 -15.15 -13.22
N PRO A 19 20.96 -14.89 -12.82
CA PRO A 19 21.34 -13.68 -12.11
C PRO A 19 20.80 -12.50 -12.90
N LEU A 20 19.93 -11.71 -12.26
CA LEU A 20 19.40 -10.52 -12.88
C LEU A 20 20.60 -9.63 -13.21
N SER A 21 20.59 -9.02 -14.38
CA SER A 21 21.52 -7.94 -14.68
C SER A 21 21.54 -6.98 -13.48
N SER A 22 22.73 -6.60 -13.02
CA SER A 22 22.95 -5.77 -11.83
C SER A 22 22.17 -4.44 -11.84
N LEU A 23 21.65 -4.04 -13.00
CA LEU A 23 20.78 -2.88 -13.18
C LEU A 23 19.32 -3.16 -12.77
N SER A 24 18.77 -4.34 -13.09
CA SER A 24 17.37 -4.69 -12.82
C SER A 24 17.10 -4.83 -11.32
N GLU A 25 18.04 -5.41 -10.59
CA GLU A 25 17.98 -5.53 -9.12
C GLU A 25 17.97 -4.16 -8.44
N LYS A 26 18.84 -3.26 -8.89
CA LYS A 26 18.91 -1.87 -8.39
C LYS A 26 17.61 -1.10 -8.65
N LEU A 27 17.00 -1.28 -9.83
CA LEU A 27 15.73 -0.62 -10.16
C LEU A 27 14.58 -1.12 -9.28
N LEU A 28 14.49 -2.43 -9.05
CA LEU A 28 13.49 -3.01 -8.13
C LEU A 28 13.68 -2.52 -6.70
N LEU A 29 14.92 -2.55 -6.19
CA LEU A 29 15.24 -2.02 -4.87
C LEU A 29 14.87 -0.54 -4.75
N ALA A 30 15.24 0.27 -5.74
CA ALA A 30 14.91 1.70 -5.78
C ALA A 30 13.39 1.91 -5.76
N PHE A 31 12.64 1.11 -6.53
CA PHE A 31 11.18 1.18 -6.56
C PHE A 31 10.54 0.85 -5.20
N PHE A 32 10.91 -0.26 -4.56
CA PHE A 32 10.38 -0.62 -3.23
C PHE A 32 10.75 0.41 -2.16
N THR A 33 11.99 0.89 -2.18
CA THR A 33 12.46 1.93 -1.28
C THR A 33 11.67 3.22 -1.47
N MET A 34 11.43 3.63 -2.73
CA MET A 34 10.62 4.80 -3.05
C MET A 34 9.19 4.66 -2.53
N VAL A 35 8.54 3.51 -2.75
CA VAL A 35 7.18 3.23 -2.24
C VAL A 35 7.13 3.31 -0.72
N PHE A 36 8.13 2.76 -0.02
CA PHE A 36 8.23 2.82 1.43
C PHE A 36 8.41 4.26 1.94
N VAL A 37 9.32 5.03 1.33
CA VAL A 37 9.56 6.44 1.68
C VAL A 37 8.31 7.28 1.44
N VAL A 38 7.61 7.09 0.31
CA VAL A 38 6.32 7.75 0.05
C VAL A 38 5.30 7.40 1.15
N GLY A 39 5.22 6.14 1.58
CA GLY A 39 4.36 5.73 2.70
C GLY A 39 4.64 6.47 4.01
N ILE A 40 5.92 6.71 4.33
CA ILE A 40 6.35 7.51 5.49
C ILE A 40 5.95 8.98 5.34
N VAL A 41 6.23 9.58 4.18
CA VAL A 41 5.89 10.99 3.91
C VAL A 41 4.38 11.21 4.03
N LEU A 42 3.56 10.32 3.48
CA LEU A 42 2.11 10.39 3.61
C LEU A 42 1.64 10.32 5.07
N ARG A 43 2.33 9.56 5.93
CA ARG A 43 2.05 9.51 7.38
C ARG A 43 2.30 10.85 8.07
N PHE A 44 3.38 11.52 7.69
CA PHE A 44 3.71 12.84 8.21
C PHE A 44 2.73 13.90 7.71
N VAL A 45 2.32 13.81 6.45
CA VAL A 45 1.32 14.71 5.86
C VAL A 45 -0.02 14.55 6.58
N GLU A 46 -0.49 13.33 6.85
CA GLU A 46 -1.71 13.07 7.61
C GLU A 46 -1.75 13.79 8.98
N ARG A 47 -0.61 13.83 9.68
CA ARG A 47 -0.50 14.47 11.01
C ARG A 47 -0.62 16.00 10.97
N ARG A 48 -0.60 16.63 9.79
CA ARG A 48 -0.82 18.08 9.66
C ARG A 48 -2.29 18.40 9.97
N LYS A 49 -2.52 19.27 10.98
CA LYS A 49 -3.85 19.74 11.41
C LYS A 49 -4.72 20.37 10.31
N ASN A 50 -4.13 20.77 9.18
CA ASN A 50 -4.80 21.52 8.12
C ASN A 50 -5.46 20.64 7.04
N ILE A 51 -5.47 19.31 7.22
CA ILE A 51 -6.06 18.37 6.28
C ILE A 51 -7.49 18.06 6.71
N SER A 52 -8.45 18.20 5.78
CA SER A 52 -9.83 17.80 6.02
C SER A 52 -9.88 16.32 6.45
N ARG A 53 -10.75 15.96 7.40
CA ARG A 53 -10.85 14.58 7.94
C ARG A 53 -10.93 13.50 6.85
N PHE A 54 -11.52 13.86 5.72
CA PHE A 54 -11.63 13.05 4.51
C PHE A 54 -10.27 12.75 3.86
N LYS A 55 -9.49 13.79 3.59
CA LYS A 55 -8.14 13.65 3.03
C LYS A 55 -7.22 12.96 4.04
N ALA A 56 -7.36 13.25 5.33
CA ALA A 56 -6.56 12.60 6.39
C ALA A 56 -6.80 11.09 6.43
N ARG A 57 -8.05 10.63 6.35
CA ARG A 57 -8.36 9.19 6.29
C ARG A 57 -7.78 8.52 5.05
N ALA A 58 -7.86 9.17 3.88
CA ALA A 58 -7.25 8.66 2.66
C ALA A 58 -5.72 8.57 2.77
N PHE A 59 -5.08 9.59 3.36
CA PHE A 59 -3.65 9.59 3.63
C PHE A 59 -3.22 8.54 4.65
N TYR A 60 -4.03 8.29 5.69
CA TYR A 60 -3.80 7.20 6.64
C TYR A 60 -3.79 5.84 5.95
N LEU A 61 -4.84 5.55 5.16
CA LEU A 61 -4.97 4.30 4.41
C LEU A 61 -3.82 4.12 3.41
N ALA A 62 -3.48 5.17 2.66
CA ALA A 62 -2.38 5.15 1.71
C ALA A 62 -1.02 5.01 2.41
N SER A 63 -0.82 5.64 3.56
CA SER A 63 0.39 5.49 4.38
C SER A 63 0.52 4.07 4.92
N GLN A 64 -0.56 3.49 5.43
CA GLN A 64 -0.58 2.12 5.94
C GLN A 64 -0.26 1.12 4.83
N LEU A 65 -0.81 1.31 3.63
CA LEU A 65 -0.48 0.51 2.45
C LEU A 65 1.00 0.67 2.08
N GLY A 66 1.50 1.90 1.94
CA GLY A 66 2.90 2.16 1.58
C GLY A 66 3.90 1.59 2.60
N LEU A 67 3.60 1.66 3.90
CA LEU A 67 4.46 1.11 4.95
C LEU A 67 4.47 -0.41 4.96
N THR A 68 3.30 -1.04 4.92
CA THR A 68 3.18 -2.50 4.96
C THR A 68 3.71 -3.13 3.67
N MET A 69 3.29 -2.61 2.52
CA MET A 69 3.75 -3.13 1.22
C MET A 69 5.21 -2.78 0.97
N GLY A 70 5.68 -1.59 1.34
CA GLY A 70 7.12 -1.26 1.25
C GLY A 70 7.97 -2.15 2.14
N ALA A 71 7.57 -2.41 3.39
CA ALA A 71 8.28 -3.31 4.29
C ALA A 71 8.28 -4.76 3.80
N VAL A 72 7.13 -5.26 3.34
CA VAL A 72 7.02 -6.62 2.77
C VAL A 72 7.85 -6.74 1.48
N GLY A 73 7.86 -5.71 0.63
CA GLY A 73 8.66 -5.68 -0.59
C GLY A 73 10.15 -5.73 -0.30
N LEU A 74 10.61 -4.97 0.70
CA LEU A 74 12.00 -5.02 1.18
C LEU A 74 12.35 -6.38 1.81
N LEU A 75 11.44 -7.00 2.56
CA LEU A 75 11.63 -8.35 3.11
C LEU A 75 11.75 -9.41 2.01
N ILE A 76 10.86 -9.38 1.00
CA ILE A 76 10.94 -10.29 -0.15
C ILE A 76 12.27 -10.08 -0.90
N PHE A 77 12.69 -8.82 -1.07
CA PHE A 77 13.98 -8.49 -1.68
C PHE A 77 15.16 -9.04 -0.86
N PHE A 78 15.12 -8.92 0.47
CA PHE A 78 16.13 -9.47 1.36
C PHE A 78 16.25 -10.99 1.24
N PHE A 79 15.12 -11.71 1.23
CA PHE A 79 15.12 -13.16 1.02
C PHE A 79 15.58 -13.57 -0.39
N SER A 80 15.34 -12.71 -1.39
CA SER A 80 15.86 -12.89 -2.74
C SER A 80 17.38 -12.75 -2.78
N PHE A 81 17.96 -11.85 -1.99
CA PHE A 81 19.40 -11.68 -1.88
C PHE A 81 20.08 -12.87 -1.20
N GLU A 82 19.47 -13.43 -0.15
CA GLU A 82 19.96 -14.64 0.51
C GLU A 82 19.82 -15.92 -0.35
N ASN A 83 19.24 -15.83 -1.55
CA ASN A 83 19.04 -16.96 -2.48
C ASN A 83 18.38 -18.20 -1.81
N VAL A 84 17.50 -17.98 -0.83
CA VAL A 84 16.74 -19.07 -0.21
C VAL A 84 15.82 -19.66 -1.28
N ARG A 85 16.06 -20.91 -1.71
CA ARG A 85 15.41 -21.56 -2.88
C ARG A 85 13.89 -21.34 -3.01
N LEU A 86 13.16 -21.27 -1.90
CA LEU A 86 11.70 -21.09 -1.87
C LEU A 86 11.25 -19.63 -1.72
N PHE A 87 12.04 -18.78 -1.04
CA PHE A 87 11.67 -17.39 -0.75
C PHE A 87 12.31 -16.37 -1.70
N GLY A 88 13.37 -16.73 -2.41
CA GLY A 88 13.98 -15.91 -3.46
C GLY A 88 13.37 -16.10 -4.85
N ALA A 89 12.39 -17.00 -4.98
CA ALA A 89 11.70 -17.20 -6.24
C ALA A 89 10.79 -16.00 -6.56
N ARG A 90 10.80 -15.60 -7.83
CA ARG A 90 10.17 -14.37 -8.32
C ARG A 90 8.65 -14.33 -8.19
N PHE A 91 8.02 -15.45 -7.84
CA PHE A 91 6.57 -15.55 -7.62
C PHE A 91 6.07 -14.69 -6.47
N TRP A 92 6.88 -14.43 -5.44
CA TRP A 92 6.47 -13.59 -4.30
C TRP A 92 6.20 -12.15 -4.72
N TYR A 93 6.93 -11.65 -5.73
CA TYR A 93 6.67 -10.31 -6.28
C TYR A 93 5.31 -10.22 -6.98
N LEU A 94 4.86 -11.29 -7.65
CA LEU A 94 3.52 -11.35 -8.25
C LEU A 94 2.43 -11.31 -7.19
N PHE A 95 2.55 -12.11 -6.12
CA PHE A 95 1.62 -12.06 -5.00
C PHE A 95 1.61 -10.69 -4.32
N TRP A 96 2.78 -10.06 -4.18
CA TRP A 96 2.90 -8.71 -3.66
C TRP A 96 2.16 -7.69 -4.53
N VAL A 97 2.35 -7.72 -5.85
CA VAL A 97 1.65 -6.83 -6.80
C VAL A 97 0.13 -7.04 -6.73
N ILE A 98 -0.33 -8.29 -6.68
CA ILE A 98 -1.77 -8.60 -6.53
C ILE A 98 -2.29 -8.01 -5.21
N GLY A 99 -1.56 -8.18 -4.11
CA GLY A 99 -1.92 -7.60 -2.81
C GLY A 99 -2.03 -6.08 -2.85
N VAL A 100 -1.07 -5.40 -3.49
CA VAL A 100 -1.10 -3.94 -3.70
C VAL A 100 -2.33 -3.53 -4.50
N VAL A 101 -2.60 -4.21 -5.62
CA VAL A 101 -3.74 -3.88 -6.50
C VAL A 101 -5.07 -4.05 -5.77
N VAL A 102 -5.28 -5.18 -5.10
CA VAL A 102 -6.52 -5.45 -4.34
C VAL A 102 -6.73 -4.38 -3.28
N TRP A 103 -5.69 -4.05 -2.52
CA TRP A 103 -5.81 -3.06 -1.45
C TRP A 103 -6.03 -1.65 -1.98
N LEU A 104 -5.37 -1.29 -3.08
CA LEU A 104 -5.56 0.00 -3.75
C LEU A 104 -7.01 0.14 -4.25
N VAL A 105 -7.61 -0.93 -4.80
CA VAL A 105 -9.04 -0.95 -5.16
C VAL A 105 -9.94 -0.74 -3.94
N TYR A 106 -9.62 -1.36 -2.79
CA TYR A 106 -10.37 -1.11 -1.54
C TYR A 106 -10.28 0.34 -1.07
N ILE A 107 -9.11 0.96 -1.15
CA ILE A 107 -8.91 2.38 -0.79
C ILE A 107 -9.71 3.29 -1.71
N LEU A 108 -9.62 3.08 -3.03
CA LEU A 108 -10.39 3.85 -4.02
C LEU A 108 -11.90 3.67 -3.80
N ARG A 109 -12.36 2.44 -3.53
CA ARG A 109 -13.76 2.17 -3.24
C ARG A 109 -14.23 2.86 -1.96
N ASP A 110 -13.44 2.85 -0.88
CA ASP A 110 -13.80 3.55 0.37
C ASP A 110 -13.84 5.07 0.13
N TYR A 111 -12.87 5.62 -0.60
CA TYR A 111 -12.77 7.03 -0.93
C TYR A 111 -13.96 7.54 -1.76
N TYR A 112 -14.27 6.87 -2.88
CA TYR A 112 -15.31 7.32 -3.80
C TYR A 112 -16.74 6.96 -3.35
N LYS A 113 -16.96 5.79 -2.72
CA LYS A 113 -18.32 5.26 -2.48
C LYS A 113 -18.80 5.39 -1.03
N VAL A 114 -17.91 5.22 -0.05
CA VAL A 114 -18.30 5.04 1.37
C VAL A 114 -18.13 6.32 2.17
N SER A 115 -17.03 7.03 1.92
CA SER A 115 -16.65 8.23 2.64
C SER A 115 -17.65 9.41 2.48
N PRO A 116 -18.26 9.70 1.31
CA PRO A 116 -19.30 10.74 1.23
C PRO A 116 -20.57 10.39 2.02
N LYS A 117 -20.97 9.11 2.08
CA LYS A 117 -22.15 8.66 2.86
C LYS A 117 -21.92 8.73 4.37
N LYS A 118 -20.71 8.41 4.84
CA LYS A 118 -20.35 8.52 6.26
C LYS A 118 -20.31 9.98 6.72
N LEU A 119 -19.87 10.90 5.87
CA LEU A 119 -19.90 12.36 6.13
C LEU A 119 -21.31 12.88 6.37
N GLN A 120 -22.26 12.56 5.48
CA GLN A 120 -23.66 12.97 5.66
C GLN A 120 -24.25 12.41 6.96
N ASN A 121 -23.88 11.20 7.34
CA ASN A 121 -24.36 10.59 8.58
C ASN A 121 -23.69 11.18 9.83
N GLU A 122 -22.41 11.56 9.77
CA GLU A 122 -21.72 12.25 10.85
C GLU A 122 -22.22 13.68 11.05
N GLU A 123 -22.49 14.43 9.98
CA GLU A 123 -23.11 15.76 10.08
C GLU A 123 -24.53 15.67 10.65
N LYS A 124 -25.35 14.72 10.16
CA LYS A 124 -26.68 14.48 10.72
C LYS A 124 -26.63 14.07 12.19
N ARG A 125 -25.64 13.25 12.60
CA ARG A 125 -25.41 12.90 14.01
C ARG A 125 -25.00 14.12 14.83
N ARG A 126 -24.06 14.95 14.36
CA ARG A 126 -23.64 16.18 15.06
C ARG A 126 -24.78 17.18 15.21
N GLN A 127 -25.61 17.35 14.18
CA GLN A 127 -26.80 18.19 14.26
C GLN A 127 -27.75 17.63 15.31
N ARG A 128 -28.06 16.33 15.31
CA ARG A 128 -28.90 15.70 16.34
C ARG A 128 -28.31 15.87 17.74
N GLU A 129 -27.03 15.59 17.93
CA GLU A 129 -26.33 15.72 19.23
C GLU A 129 -26.26 17.17 19.74
N LYS A 130 -26.32 18.17 18.86
CA LYS A 130 -26.40 19.59 19.26
C LYS A 130 -27.71 19.91 19.97
N TYR A 131 -28.79 19.20 19.64
CA TYR A 131 -30.13 19.40 20.21
C TYR A 131 -30.51 18.35 21.26
N LEU A 132 -29.72 17.29 21.43
CA LEU A 132 -29.94 16.28 22.45
C LEU A 132 -29.21 16.67 23.76
N PRO A 133 -29.88 16.67 24.92
CA PRO A 133 -29.24 16.96 26.19
C PRO A 133 -28.15 15.92 26.46
N LYS A 134 -26.91 16.40 26.66
CA LYS A 134 -25.78 15.53 26.99
C LYS A 134 -26.09 14.82 28.31
N LYS A 135 -26.19 13.49 28.29
CA LYS A 135 -26.22 12.70 29.53
C LYS A 135 -24.96 13.01 30.34
N LYS A 136 -25.12 13.65 31.50
CA LYS A 136 -24.06 13.71 32.52
C LYS A 136 -23.69 12.26 32.85
N LYS A 137 -22.42 11.90 32.66
CA LYS A 137 -21.88 10.64 33.19
C LYS A 137 -22.01 10.72 34.72
N LYS A 138 -22.68 9.73 35.31
CA LYS A 138 -22.60 9.43 36.75
C LYS A 138 -21.21 8.88 37.06
#